data_AF-A0A7C4IEI9-F1
#
_entry.id   AF-A0A7C4IEI9-F1
#
_cell.length_a   1.000
_cell.length_b   1.000
_cell.length_c   1.000
_cell.angle_alpha   90.00
_cell.angle_beta   90.00
_cell.angle_gamma   90.00
#
_symmetry.space_group_name_H-M   'P 1'
#
loop_
_entity.id
_entity.type
_entity.pdbx_description
1 polymer ?
#
loop_
_entity_poly.entity_id
_entity_poly.type
_entity_poly.pdbx_seq_one_letter_code
_entity_poly.pdbx_strand_id
1 'polypeptide(L)'
;MINLSGLLCVLLNIINSVISYIHSTLIWLLFLFAVFSSCSNHSPAIILNKPGYPLIFELKRNQSIVLDSNYSKTEIKLIDIELFNEPNIWFDDTLPKHNYFTAIVKLKVNDTVIIIPCRPYQMPVTVSGLRIYIEGIKQWNNEARLGEIDRLTGDVRLAVRPAGFPWFEKTIAFPVTDYVWRASAYYNTWLSLVPYNLRYYHRGEDFGAIPDHLFVIAPTDGMVIKSPLPAGDGRSNTLQILSTDSIEYSFSHMDIESMVPSLIVGLTIQKGDTLGKTGMTWSGKKSQVADPHLHFSARIHETEISLFPAVIESYFNTYPDAVLAIAGGYRFALPGQEILVDGTRSVARKEDSILHYEWELPGGTTVKRPLVKFVIGKPGLYSALLKVTTLSGAVDRDFLQIRVFDLRRKKNITYGWIYHSPVRNIHRGDTVTIVTRLMNVIGAIQMDAGDGSPVRTINSETYHIYNEPGNYVVTVSATGPAGEPVTLQMEIKVQ
;
A
#
# COMPACT_ATOMS: atom_id res chain seq x y z
N MET A 1 -1.62 39.50 84.88
CA MET A 1 -2.61 38.46 84.54
C MET A 1 -2.69 38.38 83.02
N ILE A 2 -2.17 37.29 82.45
CA ILE A 2 -2.07 37.07 81.01
C ILE A 2 -3.44 36.61 80.52
N ASN A 3 -3.95 37.26 79.47
CA ASN A 3 -5.31 37.10 78.95
C ASN A 3 -5.47 35.73 78.26
N LEU A 4 -5.85 34.71 79.04
CA LEU A 4 -5.98 33.30 78.61
C LEU A 4 -7.07 33.06 77.54
N SER A 5 -8.01 33.99 77.35
CA SER A 5 -9.09 33.84 76.36
C SER A 5 -8.61 34.08 74.91
N GLY A 6 -7.62 34.96 74.71
CA GLY A 6 -7.06 35.24 73.39
C GLY A 6 -6.19 34.10 72.85
N LEU A 7 -5.46 33.41 73.73
CA LEU A 7 -4.57 32.31 73.34
C LEU A 7 -5.35 31.05 72.91
N LEU A 8 -6.50 30.78 73.55
CA LEU A 8 -7.35 29.64 73.24
C LEU A 8 -8.03 29.79 71.87
N CYS A 9 -8.45 31.02 71.52
CA CYS A 9 -9.09 31.31 70.23
C CYS A 9 -8.10 31.20 69.05
N VAL A 10 -6.83 31.58 69.27
CA VAL A 10 -5.75 31.40 68.28
C VAL A 10 -5.39 29.92 68.11
N LEU A 11 -5.31 29.14 69.19
CA LEU A 11 -5.06 27.69 69.10
C LEU A 11 -6.19 26.95 68.37
N LEU A 12 -7.46 27.27 68.65
CA LEU A 12 -8.61 26.66 67.97
C LEU A 12 -8.63 26.98 66.46
N ASN A 13 -8.26 28.20 66.06
CA ASN A 13 -8.15 28.57 64.65
C ASN A 13 -6.98 27.88 63.94
N ILE A 14 -5.84 27.70 64.63
CA ILE A 14 -4.70 26.94 64.08
C ILE A 14 -5.05 25.46 63.95
N ILE A 15 -5.73 24.86 64.94
CA ILE A 15 -6.16 23.46 64.88
C ILE A 15 -7.18 23.24 63.75
N ASN A 16 -8.16 24.14 63.59
CA ASN A 16 -9.12 24.06 62.50
C ASN A 16 -8.48 24.29 61.11
N SER A 17 -7.48 25.18 61.02
CA SER A 17 -6.69 25.39 59.81
C SER A 17 -5.86 24.16 59.45
N VAL A 18 -5.22 23.52 60.43
CA VAL A 18 -4.42 22.31 60.24
C VAL A 18 -5.31 21.11 59.90
N ILE A 19 -6.48 20.95 60.54
CA ILE A 19 -7.45 19.88 60.20
C ILE A 19 -8.02 20.08 58.80
N SER A 20 -8.34 21.32 58.41
CA SER A 20 -8.78 21.65 57.05
C SER A 20 -7.69 21.38 56.00
N TYR A 21 -6.42 21.67 56.33
CA TYR A 21 -5.28 21.38 55.47
C TYR A 21 -4.98 19.88 55.36
N ILE A 22 -5.15 19.12 56.45
CA ILE A 22 -5.02 17.65 56.45
C ILE A 22 -6.17 17.00 55.67
N HIS A 23 -7.41 17.49 55.81
CA HIS A 23 -8.54 17.01 54.99
C HIS A 23 -8.36 17.34 53.51
N SER A 24 -7.90 18.54 53.15
CA SER A 24 -7.67 18.91 51.76
C SER A 24 -6.52 18.13 51.13
N THR A 25 -5.44 17.87 51.87
CA THR A 25 -4.30 17.05 51.39
C THR A 25 -4.65 15.56 51.30
N LEU A 26 -5.47 15.01 52.20
CA LEU A 26 -5.95 13.62 52.08
C LEU A 26 -6.92 13.46 50.90
N ILE A 27 -7.80 14.45 50.67
CA ILE A 27 -8.70 14.46 49.51
C ILE A 27 -7.91 14.63 48.20
N TRP A 28 -6.85 15.45 48.19
CA TRP A 28 -5.95 15.57 47.03
C TRP A 28 -5.09 14.32 46.81
N LEU A 29 -4.66 13.61 47.86
CA LEU A 29 -3.97 12.33 47.74
C LEU A 29 -4.89 11.20 47.28
N LEU A 30 -6.15 11.18 47.71
CA LEU A 30 -7.19 10.28 47.21
C LEU A 30 -7.62 10.63 45.77
N PHE A 31 -7.64 11.92 45.40
CA PHE A 31 -7.84 12.35 44.01
C PHE A 31 -6.62 12.02 43.14
N LEU A 32 -5.37 12.16 43.63
CA LEU A 32 -4.19 11.74 42.87
C LEU A 32 -4.15 10.21 42.74
N PHE A 33 -4.51 9.43 43.76
CA PHE A 33 -4.60 7.96 43.65
C PHE A 33 -5.75 7.50 42.74
N ALA A 34 -6.87 8.23 42.71
CA ALA A 34 -7.97 7.98 41.78
C ALA A 34 -7.68 8.45 40.34
N VAL A 35 -6.87 9.50 40.16
CA VAL A 35 -6.43 10.01 38.85
C VAL A 35 -5.26 9.20 38.27
N PHE A 36 -4.47 8.51 39.11
CA PHE A 36 -3.44 7.56 38.64
C PHE A 36 -3.91 6.09 38.54
N SER A 37 -5.15 5.77 38.90
CA SER A 37 -5.72 4.41 38.77
C SER A 37 -6.86 4.31 37.74
N SER A 38 -6.98 5.29 36.85
CA SER A 38 -7.73 5.10 35.59
C SER A 38 -6.76 5.07 34.40
N CYS A 39 -5.79 4.15 34.45
CA CYS A 39 -5.42 3.46 33.22
C CYS A 39 -6.69 2.77 32.77
N SER A 40 -7.47 3.48 31.97
CA SER A 40 -8.69 2.96 31.39
C SER A 40 -8.28 1.87 30.42
N ASN A 41 -8.13 0.65 30.97
CA ASN A 41 -8.11 -0.62 30.27
C ASN A 41 -9.45 -0.77 29.56
N HIS A 42 -9.70 0.08 28.57
CA HIS A 42 -10.71 -0.16 27.58
C HIS A 42 -10.35 -1.51 26.97
N SER A 43 -11.33 -2.41 26.85
CA SER A 43 -11.14 -3.63 26.09
C SER A 43 -10.65 -3.28 24.68
N PRO A 44 -9.83 -4.13 24.05
CA PRO A 44 -9.48 -4.00 22.64
C PRO A 44 -10.74 -3.74 21.79
N ALA A 45 -10.65 -2.77 20.88
CA ALA A 45 -11.77 -2.45 20.01
C ALA A 45 -11.85 -3.48 18.89
N ILE A 46 -12.92 -4.29 18.86
CA ILE A 46 -13.23 -5.14 17.71
C ILE A 46 -13.88 -4.24 16.65
N ILE A 47 -13.24 -4.15 15.49
CA ILE A 47 -13.69 -3.32 14.37
C ILE A 47 -14.59 -4.14 13.44
N LEU A 48 -14.18 -5.37 13.12
CA LEU A 48 -14.93 -6.28 12.28
C LEU A 48 -14.81 -7.71 12.77
N ASN A 49 -15.94 -8.37 12.99
CA ASN A 49 -16.01 -9.81 13.25
C ASN A 49 -17.08 -10.44 12.36
N LYS A 50 -16.70 -10.75 11.12
CA LYS A 50 -17.56 -11.44 10.15
C LYS A 50 -17.03 -12.86 9.93
N PRO A 51 -17.83 -13.91 10.20
CA PRO A 51 -17.44 -15.29 9.89
C PRO A 51 -17.00 -15.43 8.43
N GLY A 52 -15.92 -16.16 8.19
CA GLY A 52 -15.34 -16.33 6.86
C GLY A 52 -14.28 -15.29 6.45
N TYR A 53 -14.16 -14.20 7.20
CA TYR A 53 -13.27 -13.07 6.88
C TYR A 53 -12.25 -12.87 8.02
N PRO A 54 -11.24 -12.01 7.84
CA PRO A 54 -10.33 -11.67 8.93
C PRO A 54 -11.07 -10.99 10.08
N LEU A 55 -10.75 -11.38 11.31
CA LEU A 55 -11.14 -10.63 12.50
C LEU A 55 -10.25 -9.40 12.59
N ILE A 56 -10.86 -8.21 12.58
CA ILE A 56 -10.15 -6.93 12.63
C ILE A 56 -10.37 -6.28 13.98
N PHE A 57 -9.28 -5.88 14.62
CA PHE A 57 -9.30 -5.22 15.92
C PHE A 57 -8.14 -4.24 16.07
N GLU A 58 -8.24 -3.37 17.06
CA GLU A 58 -7.21 -2.38 17.37
C GLU A 58 -6.63 -2.60 18.76
N LEU A 59 -5.31 -2.39 18.87
CA LEU A 59 -4.58 -2.43 20.13
C LEU A 59 -3.85 -1.12 20.37
N LYS A 60 -3.82 -0.68 21.63
CA LYS A 60 -2.90 0.33 22.16
C LYS A 60 -1.63 -0.34 22.66
N ARG A 61 -0.55 0.43 22.78
CA ARG A 61 0.71 -0.07 23.34
C ARG A 61 0.49 -0.73 24.70
N ASN A 62 1.08 -1.91 24.90
CA ASN A 62 0.94 -2.78 26.07
C ASN A 62 -0.46 -3.39 26.31
N GLN A 63 -1.42 -3.20 25.40
CA GLN A 63 -2.73 -3.85 25.48
C GLN A 63 -2.68 -5.26 24.88
N SER A 64 -3.41 -6.20 25.51
CA SER A 64 -3.61 -7.57 25.03
C SER A 64 -5.06 -7.79 24.59
N ILE A 65 -5.26 -8.71 23.65
CA ILE A 65 -6.53 -9.37 23.37
C ILE A 65 -6.36 -10.88 23.47
N VAL A 66 -7.36 -11.59 24.01
CA VAL A 66 -7.45 -13.06 23.92
C VAL A 66 -8.53 -13.39 22.89
N LEU A 67 -8.14 -14.06 21.82
CA LEU A 67 -9.06 -14.45 20.76
C LEU A 67 -9.92 -15.65 21.18
N ASP A 68 -11.01 -15.91 20.46
CA ASP A 68 -11.91 -17.02 20.78
C ASP A 68 -11.36 -18.41 20.36
N SER A 69 -12.15 -19.45 20.53
CA SER A 69 -11.77 -20.84 20.18
C SER A 69 -11.49 -21.06 18.69
N ASN A 70 -12.08 -20.25 17.80
CA ASN A 70 -11.81 -20.33 16.35
C ASN A 70 -10.37 -19.88 16.02
N TYR A 71 -9.73 -19.17 16.95
CA TYR A 71 -8.36 -18.66 16.85
C TYR A 71 -7.44 -19.30 17.90
N SER A 72 -7.72 -20.55 18.28
CA SER A 72 -6.93 -21.33 19.24
C SER A 72 -6.75 -20.66 20.61
N LYS A 73 -7.67 -19.77 21.02
CA LYS A 73 -7.55 -18.96 22.24
C LYS A 73 -6.24 -18.17 22.35
N THR A 74 -5.69 -17.76 21.20
CA THR A 74 -4.40 -17.07 21.13
C THR A 74 -4.47 -15.71 21.83
N GLU A 75 -3.51 -15.40 22.70
CA GLU A 75 -3.32 -14.05 23.23
C GLU A 75 -2.40 -13.25 22.30
N ILE A 76 -2.78 -12.03 21.94
CA ILE A 76 -1.96 -11.10 21.17
C ILE A 76 -1.82 -9.81 21.96
N LYS A 77 -0.58 -9.40 22.22
CA LYS A 77 -0.22 -8.16 22.91
C LYS A 77 0.64 -7.27 22.04
N LEU A 78 0.30 -5.99 21.94
CA LEU A 78 1.18 -5.00 21.33
C LEU A 78 2.29 -4.60 22.31
N ILE A 79 3.55 -4.77 21.92
CA ILE A 79 4.71 -4.33 22.72
C ILE A 79 5.17 -2.94 22.28
N ASP A 80 5.43 -2.77 21.00
CA ASP A 80 6.02 -1.55 20.45
C ASP A 80 5.74 -1.37 18.96
N ILE A 81 5.88 -0.13 18.49
CA ILE A 81 5.82 0.24 17.08
C ILE A 81 6.98 1.20 16.81
N GLU A 82 7.90 0.80 15.93
CA GLU A 82 8.95 1.67 15.43
C GLU A 82 8.59 2.17 14.03
N LEU A 83 8.69 3.48 13.79
CA LEU A 83 8.34 4.11 12.53
C LEU A 83 9.58 4.49 11.75
N PHE A 84 9.61 4.14 10.46
CA PHE A 84 10.67 4.53 9.55
C PHE A 84 10.10 5.44 8.47
N ASN A 85 10.83 6.52 8.23
CA ASN A 85 10.39 7.57 7.35
C ASN A 85 11.52 8.05 6.44
N GLU A 86 11.14 8.71 5.36
CA GLU A 86 12.02 9.20 4.31
C GLU A 86 11.54 10.56 3.83
N PRO A 87 12.43 11.46 3.36
CA PRO A 87 12.05 12.82 3.01
C PRO A 87 11.10 12.85 1.80
N ASN A 88 10.14 13.76 1.84
CA ASN A 88 9.23 14.03 0.74
C ASN A 88 9.05 15.52 0.50
N ILE A 89 9.83 16.07 -0.43
CA ILE A 89 9.74 17.50 -0.74
C ILE A 89 8.79 17.81 -1.90
N TRP A 90 7.97 16.83 -2.30
CA TRP A 90 6.91 17.05 -3.29
C TRP A 90 5.87 18.06 -2.81
N PHE A 91 5.65 18.15 -1.50
CA PHE A 91 4.66 19.04 -0.88
C PHE A 91 5.31 20.25 -0.20
N ASP A 92 4.62 21.39 -0.18
CA ASP A 92 5.12 22.69 0.27
C ASP A 92 4.87 23.01 1.77
N ASP A 93 4.34 22.07 2.55
CA ASP A 93 3.93 22.24 3.96
C ASP A 93 5.08 22.47 4.96
N THR A 94 4.78 23.08 6.12
CA THR A 94 5.75 23.52 7.15
C THR A 94 6.04 22.48 8.25
N LEU A 95 5.42 21.30 8.21
CA LEU A 95 5.69 20.18 9.14
C LEU A 95 6.81 19.29 8.60
N PRO A 96 7.58 18.55 9.44
CA PRO A 96 8.65 17.69 8.95
C PRO A 96 8.12 16.70 7.90
N LYS A 97 8.65 16.87 6.69
CA LYS A 97 8.16 16.33 5.41
C LYS A 97 8.62 14.91 5.21
N HIS A 98 8.07 13.97 5.97
CA HIS A 98 8.45 12.57 5.82
C HIS A 98 7.28 11.71 5.36
N ASN A 99 7.58 10.85 4.38
CA ASN A 99 6.75 9.68 4.09
C ASN A 99 7.20 8.58 5.02
N TYR A 100 6.25 7.95 5.67
CA TYR A 100 6.51 6.67 6.25
C TYR A 100 6.48 5.59 5.17
N PHE A 101 7.49 4.72 5.17
CA PHE A 101 7.62 3.66 4.16
C PHE A 101 7.59 2.26 4.77
N THR A 102 7.88 2.17 6.08
CA THR A 102 7.65 0.96 6.87
C THR A 102 7.47 1.32 8.34
N ALA A 103 6.66 0.55 9.04
CA ALA A 103 6.64 0.47 10.50
C ALA A 103 6.99 -0.95 10.92
N ILE A 104 7.63 -1.11 12.07
CA ILE A 104 8.01 -2.39 12.63
C ILE A 104 7.17 -2.60 13.89
N VAL A 105 6.20 -3.51 13.81
CA VAL A 105 5.26 -3.81 14.89
C VAL A 105 5.76 -5.00 15.68
N LYS A 106 6.07 -4.79 16.96
CA LYS A 106 6.50 -5.84 17.87
C LYS A 106 5.31 -6.36 18.66
N LEU A 107 4.99 -7.64 18.50
CA LEU A 107 3.88 -8.30 19.18
C LEU A 107 4.39 -9.44 20.07
N LYS A 108 3.70 -9.70 21.17
CA LYS A 108 3.77 -10.98 21.88
C LYS A 108 2.53 -11.79 21.51
N VAL A 109 2.72 -12.95 20.89
CA VAL A 109 1.66 -13.90 20.48
C VAL A 109 1.83 -15.16 21.31
N ASN A 110 0.91 -15.40 22.24
CA ASN A 110 1.11 -16.31 23.37
C ASN A 110 2.45 -16.00 24.05
N ASP A 111 3.36 -16.96 24.14
CA ASP A 111 4.69 -16.74 24.74
C ASP A 111 5.79 -16.33 23.75
N THR A 112 5.46 -16.16 22.48
CA THR A 112 6.44 -15.83 21.42
C THR A 112 6.42 -14.34 21.10
N VAL A 113 7.60 -13.70 21.13
CA VAL A 113 7.75 -12.32 20.63
C VAL A 113 8.10 -12.36 19.15
N ILE A 114 7.32 -11.64 18.34
CA ILE A 114 7.52 -11.54 16.90
C ILE A 114 7.60 -10.09 16.44
N ILE A 115 8.13 -9.92 15.24
CA ILE A 115 8.22 -8.63 14.55
C ILE A 115 7.47 -8.76 13.23
N ILE A 116 6.50 -7.89 13.01
CA ILE A 116 5.73 -7.83 11.76
C ILE A 116 5.98 -6.46 11.11
N PRO A 117 6.55 -6.40 9.90
CA PRO A 117 6.62 -5.16 9.16
C PRO A 117 5.22 -4.75 8.69
N CYS A 118 4.90 -3.47 8.82
CA CYS A 118 3.73 -2.83 8.22
C CYS A 118 4.23 -1.91 7.12
N ARG A 119 3.90 -2.25 5.87
CA ARG A 119 4.40 -1.57 4.66
C ARG A 119 3.57 -1.98 3.45
N PRO A 120 3.63 -1.22 2.35
CA PRO A 120 3.05 -1.63 1.07
C PRO A 120 3.44 -3.04 0.66
N TYR A 121 2.50 -3.76 0.07
CA TYR A 121 2.70 -5.08 -0.54
C TYR A 121 3.10 -6.18 0.44
N GLN A 122 2.74 -6.04 1.71
CA GLN A 122 3.09 -7.01 2.73
C GLN A 122 2.07 -8.14 2.78
N MET A 123 2.50 -9.39 2.63
CA MET A 123 1.63 -10.53 2.93
C MET A 123 1.52 -10.77 4.45
N PRO A 124 0.41 -11.35 4.96
CA PRO A 124 0.27 -11.71 6.36
C PRO A 124 1.38 -12.66 6.84
N VAL A 125 1.86 -12.47 8.07
CA VAL A 125 2.86 -13.34 8.70
C VAL A 125 2.17 -14.49 9.43
N THR A 126 2.63 -15.72 9.22
CA THR A 126 2.07 -16.90 9.89
C THR A 126 2.83 -17.22 11.18
N VAL A 127 2.12 -17.33 12.30
CA VAL A 127 2.66 -17.59 13.64
C VAL A 127 1.57 -18.20 14.54
N SER A 128 1.91 -19.21 15.35
CA SER A 128 0.98 -19.83 16.32
C SER A 128 -0.37 -20.25 15.72
N GLY A 129 -0.37 -20.75 14.48
CA GLY A 129 -1.60 -21.16 13.77
C GLY A 129 -2.47 -20.00 13.27
N LEU A 130 -1.96 -18.77 13.28
CA LEU A 130 -2.64 -17.57 12.77
C LEU A 130 -1.83 -16.92 11.65
N ARG A 131 -2.52 -16.33 10.68
CA ARG A 131 -2.01 -15.33 9.75
C ARG A 131 -2.35 -13.95 10.33
N ILE A 132 -1.33 -13.14 10.61
CA ILE A 132 -1.48 -11.80 11.19
C ILE A 132 -1.05 -10.77 10.16
N TYR A 133 -1.90 -9.78 9.93
CA TYR A 133 -1.68 -8.67 9.01
C TYR A 133 -1.89 -7.35 9.74
N ILE A 134 -1.11 -6.33 9.37
CA ILE A 134 -1.25 -4.99 9.92
C ILE A 134 -1.97 -4.13 8.89
N GLU A 135 -3.20 -3.71 9.21
CA GLU A 135 -4.01 -2.89 8.30
C GLU A 135 -3.75 -1.39 8.46
N GLY A 136 -3.20 -0.97 9.59
CA GLY A 136 -2.94 0.44 9.79
C GLY A 136 -2.16 0.75 11.06
N ILE A 137 -1.50 1.90 11.02
CA ILE A 137 -0.76 2.49 12.14
C ILE A 137 -1.33 3.88 12.37
N LYS A 138 -1.65 4.20 13.62
CA LYS A 138 -2.34 5.44 13.98
C LYS A 138 -1.57 6.69 13.54
N GLN A 139 -0.26 6.70 13.74
CA GLN A 139 0.61 7.81 13.35
C GLN A 139 0.63 7.99 11.82
N TRP A 140 0.72 6.90 11.05
CA TRP A 140 0.63 6.97 9.57
C TRP A 140 -0.68 7.59 9.13
N ASN A 141 -1.78 7.18 9.76
CA ASN A 141 -3.11 7.62 9.39
C ASN A 141 -3.40 9.08 9.79
N ASN A 142 -3.05 9.46 11.02
CA ASN A 142 -3.52 10.72 11.60
C ASN A 142 -2.56 11.89 11.36
N GLU A 143 -1.27 11.62 11.11
CA GLU A 143 -0.23 12.65 11.00
C GLU A 143 0.17 12.94 9.54
N ALA A 144 -0.01 12.01 8.61
CA ALA A 144 0.39 12.19 7.21
C ALA A 144 -0.65 12.89 6.31
N ARG A 145 -1.76 13.33 6.91
CA ARG A 145 -2.98 13.91 6.31
C ARG A 145 -2.85 14.45 4.88
N LEU A 146 -3.58 13.82 3.95
CA LEU A 146 -4.51 14.39 2.95
C LEU A 146 -5.59 13.36 2.51
N GLY A 147 -5.82 12.29 3.30
CA GLY A 147 -6.91 11.33 3.11
C GLY A 147 -6.96 10.34 4.28
N GLU A 148 -7.90 10.54 5.21
CA GLU A 148 -8.02 9.73 6.43
C GLU A 148 -8.45 8.30 6.08
N ILE A 149 -7.62 7.29 6.34
CA ILE A 149 -8.07 5.90 6.56
C ILE A 149 -8.98 5.96 7.80
N ASP A 150 -10.07 5.19 7.84
CA ASP A 150 -11.05 5.18 8.93
C ASP A 150 -10.41 5.46 10.30
N ARG A 151 -11.00 6.34 11.10
CA ARG A 151 -10.38 6.82 12.34
C ARG A 151 -9.89 5.68 13.24
N LEU A 152 -8.57 5.49 13.32
CA LEU A 152 -7.92 4.53 14.23
C LEU A 152 -7.98 5.05 15.68
N THR A 153 -8.55 4.24 16.57
CA THR A 153 -8.64 4.53 18.00
C THR A 153 -7.46 3.94 18.78
N GLY A 154 -7.05 2.71 18.44
CA GLY A 154 -5.81 2.08 18.89
C GLY A 154 -4.58 2.54 18.11
N ASP A 155 -3.39 2.14 18.57
CA ASP A 155 -2.11 2.51 17.95
C ASP A 155 -1.82 1.69 16.69
N VAL A 156 -2.37 0.48 16.60
CA VAL A 156 -2.31 -0.42 15.45
C VAL A 156 -3.67 -1.07 15.20
N ARG A 157 -4.03 -1.25 13.91
CA ARG A 157 -5.14 -2.09 13.47
C ARG A 157 -4.57 -3.39 12.91
N LEU A 158 -5.00 -4.53 13.46
CA LEU A 158 -4.61 -5.86 13.02
C LEU A 158 -5.80 -6.56 12.37
N ALA A 159 -5.52 -7.36 11.35
CA ALA A 159 -6.43 -8.35 10.81
C ALA A 159 -5.82 -9.75 11.02
N VAL A 160 -6.62 -10.68 11.54
CA VAL A 160 -6.16 -12.05 11.79
C VAL A 160 -7.08 -13.07 11.13
N ARG A 161 -6.47 -14.13 10.59
CA ARG A 161 -7.15 -15.27 9.99
C ARG A 161 -6.49 -16.56 10.47
N PRO A 162 -7.21 -17.67 10.72
CA PRO A 162 -6.56 -18.95 11.02
C PRO A 162 -5.64 -19.38 9.87
N ALA A 163 -4.48 -19.95 10.20
CA ALA A 163 -3.54 -20.45 9.20
C ALA A 163 -4.17 -21.61 8.40
N GLY A 164 -3.82 -21.69 7.12
CA GLY A 164 -4.37 -22.70 6.20
C GLY A 164 -5.70 -22.32 5.55
N PHE A 165 -6.40 -21.30 6.05
CA PHE A 165 -7.60 -20.76 5.41
C PHE A 165 -7.24 -19.65 4.40
N PRO A 166 -8.05 -19.50 3.32
CA PRO A 166 -7.94 -18.34 2.44
C PRO A 166 -8.23 -17.06 3.24
N TRP A 167 -7.68 -15.93 2.77
CA TRP A 167 -7.85 -14.65 3.45
C TRP A 167 -9.34 -14.29 3.54
N PHE A 168 -10.05 -14.44 2.42
CA PHE A 168 -11.51 -14.37 2.34
C PHE A 168 -12.07 -15.77 2.06
N GLU A 169 -13.14 -16.17 2.76
CA GLU A 169 -13.79 -17.47 2.56
C GLU A 169 -14.28 -17.65 1.12
N LYS A 170 -14.98 -16.64 0.57
CA LYS A 170 -15.31 -16.61 -0.85
C LYS A 170 -14.15 -16.01 -1.63
N THR A 171 -13.44 -16.84 -2.39
CA THR A 171 -12.40 -16.38 -3.31
C THR A 171 -12.98 -15.50 -4.41
N ILE A 172 -12.47 -14.28 -4.50
CA ILE A 172 -12.78 -13.34 -5.58
C ILE A 172 -12.03 -13.73 -6.87
N ALA A 173 -12.56 -13.32 -8.03
CA ALA A 173 -11.77 -13.30 -9.27
C ALA A 173 -10.80 -12.10 -9.22
N PHE A 174 -9.65 -12.24 -9.88
CA PHE A 174 -8.77 -11.09 -10.09
C PHE A 174 -9.46 -10.11 -11.05
N PRO A 175 -9.53 -8.79 -10.74
CA PRO A 175 -10.48 -7.89 -11.37
C PRO A 175 -10.11 -7.43 -12.79
N VAL A 176 -8.89 -7.70 -13.27
CA VAL A 176 -8.42 -7.29 -14.60
C VAL A 176 -7.99 -8.52 -15.37
N THR A 177 -8.44 -8.70 -16.61
CA THR A 177 -8.04 -9.84 -17.46
C THR A 177 -6.65 -9.65 -18.04
N ASP A 178 -5.97 -10.75 -18.37
CA ASP A 178 -4.64 -10.78 -18.98
C ASP A 178 -3.55 -9.96 -18.26
N TYR A 179 -3.70 -9.69 -16.97
CA TYR A 179 -2.82 -8.79 -16.23
C TYR A 179 -1.52 -9.48 -15.80
N VAL A 180 -0.35 -8.88 -16.08
CA VAL A 180 0.92 -9.25 -15.43
C VAL A 180 1.13 -8.36 -14.22
N TRP A 181 1.51 -8.96 -13.09
CA TRP A 181 1.77 -8.22 -11.86
C TRP A 181 2.84 -7.15 -12.12
N ARG A 182 2.52 -5.89 -11.81
CA ARG A 182 3.39 -4.73 -12.05
C ARG A 182 3.93 -4.60 -13.48
N ALA A 183 3.12 -4.98 -14.48
CA ALA A 183 3.35 -4.62 -15.89
C ALA A 183 3.44 -3.11 -16.14
N SER A 184 2.91 -2.31 -15.20
CA SER A 184 3.07 -0.86 -15.13
C SER A 184 4.05 -0.45 -14.04
N ALA A 185 4.82 0.60 -14.33
CA ALA A 185 5.56 1.34 -13.30
C ALA A 185 4.62 2.10 -12.33
N TYR A 186 3.37 2.37 -12.72
CA TYR A 186 2.34 2.94 -11.83
C TYR A 186 1.52 1.83 -11.19
N TYR A 187 1.71 1.62 -9.89
CA TYR A 187 0.94 0.68 -9.08
C TYR A 187 0.99 1.18 -7.63
N ASN A 188 -0.16 1.18 -6.95
CA ASN A 188 -0.25 1.42 -5.51
C ASN A 188 -1.08 0.31 -4.87
N THR A 189 -0.78 -0.01 -3.62
CA THR A 189 -1.55 -0.95 -2.79
C THR A 189 -1.84 -0.30 -1.45
N TRP A 190 -2.67 -0.95 -0.63
CA TRP A 190 -2.92 -0.58 0.76
C TRP A 190 -1.65 -0.06 1.47
N LEU A 191 -1.75 1.13 2.07
CA LEU A 191 -0.66 1.87 2.74
C LEU A 191 0.49 2.36 1.84
N SER A 192 0.35 2.30 0.51
CA SER A 192 1.31 2.94 -0.41
C SER A 192 1.08 4.44 -0.44
N LEU A 193 2.14 5.23 -0.42
CA LEU A 193 2.01 6.65 -0.71
C LEU A 193 1.75 6.83 -2.21
N VAL A 194 0.72 7.60 -2.57
CA VAL A 194 0.56 8.05 -3.95
C VAL A 194 1.52 9.22 -4.23
N PRO A 195 2.46 9.09 -5.18
CA PRO A 195 3.64 9.94 -5.13
C PRO A 195 3.59 11.16 -6.07
N TYR A 196 2.41 11.58 -6.56
CA TYR A 196 2.32 12.60 -7.63
C TYR A 196 1.30 13.73 -7.41
N ASN A 197 0.20 13.49 -6.70
CA ASN A 197 -0.94 14.41 -6.68
C ASN A 197 -1.26 14.92 -5.27
N LEU A 198 -1.31 14.04 -4.28
CA LEU A 198 -1.74 14.32 -2.91
C LEU A 198 -0.93 13.47 -1.94
N ARG A 199 -0.70 13.99 -0.72
CA ARG A 199 -0.02 13.26 0.35
C ARG A 199 -1.02 12.30 1.02
N TYR A 200 -1.34 11.21 0.36
CA TYR A 200 -2.27 10.21 0.92
C TYR A 200 -1.70 8.80 0.83
N TYR A 201 -2.02 8.01 1.86
CA TYR A 201 -1.76 6.57 1.84
C TYR A 201 -2.96 5.85 1.27
N HIS A 202 -2.66 4.99 0.31
CA HIS A 202 -3.62 4.36 -0.55
C HIS A 202 -4.50 3.36 0.21
N ARG A 203 -5.76 3.28 -0.21
CA ARG A 203 -6.77 2.37 0.33
C ARG A 203 -7.42 1.62 -0.83
N GLY A 204 -7.01 0.37 -0.98
CA GLY A 204 -7.33 -0.45 -2.13
C GLY A 204 -6.09 -0.69 -2.99
N GLU A 205 -6.34 -1.20 -4.18
CA GLU A 205 -5.34 -1.68 -5.13
C GLU A 205 -5.48 -0.91 -6.44
N ASP A 206 -4.40 -0.25 -6.87
CA ASP A 206 -4.29 0.42 -8.16
C ASP A 206 -3.54 -0.49 -9.14
N PHE A 207 -4.26 -0.99 -10.15
CA PHE A 207 -3.69 -1.76 -11.25
C PHE A 207 -3.43 -0.82 -12.42
N GLY A 208 -2.20 -0.31 -12.55
CA GLY A 208 -1.82 0.50 -13.71
C GLY A 208 -1.93 -0.30 -14.99
N ALA A 209 -2.50 0.32 -16.03
CA ALA A 209 -2.70 -0.28 -17.35
C ALA A 209 -2.81 0.82 -18.42
N ILE A 210 -2.54 0.49 -19.70
CA ILE A 210 -2.89 1.40 -20.79
C ILE A 210 -4.43 1.52 -20.85
N PRO A 211 -4.98 2.74 -20.91
CA PRO A 211 -6.41 2.97 -21.05
C PRO A 211 -7.03 2.22 -22.23
N ASP A 212 -8.22 1.64 -22.04
CA ASP A 212 -9.00 0.88 -23.04
C ASP A 212 -8.41 -0.47 -23.52
N HIS A 213 -7.31 -0.96 -22.94
CA HIS A 213 -6.68 -2.23 -23.37
C HIS A 213 -7.17 -3.47 -22.62
N LEU A 214 -7.28 -3.43 -21.29
CA LEU A 214 -7.61 -4.62 -20.49
C LEU A 214 -9.05 -4.58 -20.00
N PHE A 215 -9.72 -5.73 -20.03
CA PHE A 215 -11.08 -5.83 -19.50
C PHE A 215 -11.05 -5.87 -17.97
N VAL A 216 -12.03 -5.19 -17.37
CA VAL A 216 -12.33 -5.25 -15.95
C VAL A 216 -13.55 -6.14 -15.76
N ILE A 217 -13.46 -7.10 -14.84
CA ILE A 217 -14.49 -8.10 -14.59
C ILE A 217 -14.99 -8.08 -13.15
N ALA A 218 -16.20 -8.58 -12.94
CA ALA A 218 -16.80 -8.70 -11.63
C ALA A 218 -16.05 -9.77 -10.78
N PRO A 219 -15.57 -9.42 -9.57
CA PRO A 219 -14.83 -10.34 -8.71
C PRO A 219 -15.73 -11.41 -8.07
N THR A 220 -17.04 -11.17 -8.03
CA THR A 220 -18.03 -11.98 -7.32
C THR A 220 -19.41 -11.76 -7.92
N ASP A 221 -20.34 -12.68 -7.61
CA ASP A 221 -21.76 -12.47 -7.79
C ASP A 221 -22.24 -11.35 -6.85
N GLY A 222 -23.19 -10.54 -7.31
CA GLY A 222 -23.74 -9.45 -6.52
C GLY A 222 -24.74 -8.59 -7.28
N MET A 223 -24.98 -7.40 -6.75
CA MET A 223 -25.87 -6.40 -7.34
C MET A 223 -25.17 -5.05 -7.42
N VAL A 224 -25.37 -4.33 -8.51
CA VAL A 224 -24.88 -2.95 -8.64
C VAL A 224 -25.65 -2.05 -7.67
N ILE A 225 -24.95 -1.39 -6.75
CA ILE A 225 -25.53 -0.45 -5.77
C ILE A 225 -25.19 1.02 -6.08
N LYS A 226 -24.18 1.25 -6.91
CA LYS A 226 -23.80 2.58 -7.43
C LYS A 226 -23.24 2.42 -8.82
N SER A 227 -23.58 3.33 -9.73
CA SER A 227 -23.00 3.39 -11.08
C SER A 227 -22.68 4.82 -11.47
N PRO A 228 -21.57 5.06 -12.20
CA PRO A 228 -21.26 6.37 -12.78
C PRO A 228 -21.96 6.59 -14.12
N LEU A 229 -22.64 5.60 -14.70
CA LEU A 229 -23.22 5.74 -16.02
C LEU A 229 -24.48 6.64 -16.04
N PRO A 230 -24.76 7.30 -17.18
CA PRO A 230 -23.93 7.38 -18.39
C PRO A 230 -22.91 8.53 -18.38
N ALA A 231 -23.06 9.51 -17.48
CA ALA A 231 -22.37 10.81 -17.56
C ALA A 231 -21.13 10.96 -16.66
N GLY A 232 -20.83 9.94 -15.85
CA GLY A 232 -19.87 10.03 -14.76
C GLY A 232 -20.48 10.56 -13.46
N ASP A 233 -19.71 10.50 -12.37
CA ASP A 233 -20.14 10.97 -11.04
C ASP A 233 -19.47 12.29 -10.62
N GLY A 234 -18.82 12.97 -11.57
CA GLY A 234 -18.04 14.20 -11.33
C GLY A 234 -16.79 13.98 -10.45
N ARG A 235 -16.46 12.73 -10.12
CA ARG A 235 -15.34 12.33 -9.26
C ARG A 235 -14.59 11.16 -9.91
N SER A 236 -14.29 10.08 -9.18
CA SER A 236 -13.53 8.94 -9.68
C SER A 236 -14.34 7.97 -10.54
N ASN A 237 -15.61 8.29 -10.84
CA ASN A 237 -16.54 7.50 -11.64
C ASN A 237 -16.71 6.09 -11.07
N THR A 238 -17.12 6.03 -9.81
CA THR A 238 -17.12 4.77 -9.07
C THR A 238 -18.35 3.91 -9.40
N LEU A 239 -18.10 2.68 -9.86
CA LEU A 239 -19.07 1.58 -9.85
C LEU A 239 -18.94 0.82 -8.53
N GLN A 240 -20.06 0.45 -7.90
CA GLN A 240 -20.05 -0.39 -6.70
C GLN A 240 -20.96 -1.61 -6.86
N ILE A 241 -20.45 -2.77 -6.43
CA ILE A 241 -21.15 -4.05 -6.41
C ILE A 241 -21.26 -4.51 -4.96
N LEU A 242 -22.48 -4.71 -4.48
CA LEU A 242 -22.74 -5.39 -3.21
C LEU A 242 -22.80 -6.90 -3.48
N SER A 243 -21.87 -7.63 -2.90
CA SER A 243 -21.79 -9.07 -3.06
C SER A 243 -22.81 -9.81 -2.20
N THR A 244 -23.06 -11.07 -2.52
CA THR A 244 -24.00 -11.95 -1.79
C THR A 244 -23.61 -12.21 -0.33
N ASP A 245 -22.35 -11.98 0.02
CA ASP A 245 -21.76 -12.02 1.35
C ASP A 245 -21.65 -10.64 2.01
N SER A 246 -22.34 -9.62 1.50
CA SER A 246 -22.42 -8.26 2.07
C SER A 246 -21.08 -7.52 2.12
N ILE A 247 -20.28 -7.64 1.05
CA ILE A 247 -19.07 -6.86 0.83
C ILE A 247 -19.35 -5.89 -0.31
N GLU A 248 -19.03 -4.62 -0.10
CA GLU A 248 -19.10 -3.60 -1.13
C GLU A 248 -17.76 -3.52 -1.85
N TYR A 249 -17.73 -3.95 -3.11
CA TYR A 249 -16.58 -3.79 -3.99
C TYR A 249 -16.72 -2.52 -4.82
N SER A 250 -15.70 -1.67 -4.82
CA SER A 250 -15.69 -0.40 -5.54
C SER A 250 -14.62 -0.41 -6.65
N PHE A 251 -15.01 0.02 -7.83
CA PHE A 251 -14.15 0.16 -9.02
C PHE A 251 -14.16 1.60 -9.45
N SER A 252 -13.00 2.18 -9.72
CA SER A 252 -12.89 3.57 -10.16
C SER A 252 -11.87 3.69 -11.29
N HIS A 253 -12.01 4.77 -12.07
CA HIS A 253 -11.12 5.12 -13.19
C HIS A 253 -11.20 4.23 -14.44
N MET A 254 -12.11 3.24 -14.49
CA MET A 254 -12.52 2.64 -15.76
C MET A 254 -12.97 3.71 -16.75
N ASP A 255 -12.70 3.52 -18.04
CA ASP A 255 -13.17 4.46 -19.04
C ASP A 255 -14.68 4.31 -19.22
N ILE A 256 -15.42 5.38 -18.92
CA ILE A 256 -16.89 5.38 -18.92
C ILE A 256 -17.45 4.89 -20.26
N GLU A 257 -16.83 5.30 -21.37
CA GLU A 257 -17.23 4.90 -22.72
C GLU A 257 -17.04 3.40 -23.01
N SER A 258 -16.20 2.72 -22.24
CA SER A 258 -15.96 1.28 -22.34
C SER A 258 -16.86 0.46 -21.41
N MET A 259 -17.50 1.10 -20.44
CA MET A 259 -18.32 0.41 -19.45
C MET A 259 -19.58 -0.18 -20.09
N VAL A 260 -20.01 -1.33 -19.60
CA VAL A 260 -21.22 -1.99 -20.11
C VAL A 260 -22.44 -1.12 -19.81
N PRO A 261 -23.22 -0.67 -20.83
CA PRO A 261 -24.28 0.33 -20.64
C PRO A 261 -25.40 -0.08 -19.67
N SER A 262 -25.61 -1.38 -19.47
CA SER A 262 -26.64 -1.91 -18.57
C SER A 262 -26.23 -1.91 -17.09
N LEU A 263 -25.00 -1.51 -16.73
CA LEU A 263 -24.52 -1.44 -15.34
C LEU A 263 -25.18 -0.30 -14.56
N ILE A 264 -26.48 -0.37 -14.36
CA ILE A 264 -27.28 0.56 -13.54
C ILE A 264 -27.61 -0.07 -12.19
N VAL A 265 -27.98 0.75 -11.22
CA VAL A 265 -28.36 0.30 -9.87
C VAL A 265 -29.48 -0.73 -9.95
N GLY A 266 -29.33 -1.83 -9.21
CA GLY A 266 -30.26 -2.97 -9.19
C GLY A 266 -29.92 -4.09 -10.19
N LEU A 267 -28.99 -3.88 -11.12
CA LEU A 267 -28.54 -4.97 -12.00
C LEU A 267 -27.85 -6.06 -11.18
N THR A 268 -28.27 -7.31 -11.40
CA THR A 268 -27.56 -8.50 -10.87
C THR A 268 -26.37 -8.81 -11.77
N ILE A 269 -25.24 -9.09 -11.14
CA ILE A 269 -23.95 -9.37 -11.80
C ILE A 269 -23.49 -10.75 -11.34
N GLN A 270 -22.90 -11.51 -12.27
CA GLN A 270 -22.23 -12.78 -11.99
C GLN A 270 -20.71 -12.57 -11.96
N LYS A 271 -20.03 -13.38 -11.15
CA LYS A 271 -18.56 -13.42 -11.12
C LYS A 271 -18.02 -13.69 -12.54
N GLY A 272 -17.13 -12.82 -13.00
CA GLY A 272 -16.53 -12.88 -14.34
C GLY A 272 -17.23 -12.03 -15.39
N ASP A 273 -18.42 -11.47 -15.11
CA ASP A 273 -19.08 -10.55 -16.03
C ASP A 273 -18.17 -9.35 -16.32
N THR A 274 -18.14 -8.92 -17.59
CA THR A 274 -17.39 -7.73 -17.99
C THR A 274 -18.07 -6.47 -17.46
N LEU A 275 -17.30 -5.60 -16.83
CA LEU A 275 -17.75 -4.33 -16.29
C LEU A 275 -17.38 -3.15 -17.21
N GLY A 276 -16.24 -3.27 -17.88
CA GLY A 276 -15.69 -2.25 -18.77
C GLY A 276 -14.23 -2.54 -19.05
N LYS A 277 -13.45 -1.50 -19.30
CA LYS A 277 -12.01 -1.59 -19.47
C LYS A 277 -11.25 -0.66 -18.52
N THR A 278 -10.00 -1.01 -18.25
CA THR A 278 -9.05 -0.14 -17.53
C THR A 278 -8.97 1.22 -18.21
N GLY A 279 -8.80 2.31 -17.46
CA GLY A 279 -8.97 3.63 -18.04
C GLY A 279 -8.23 4.75 -17.35
N MET A 280 -8.63 5.96 -17.71
CA MET A 280 -8.11 7.23 -17.18
C MET A 280 -9.23 8.24 -16.93
N THR A 281 -10.44 7.76 -16.69
CA THR A 281 -11.60 8.64 -16.59
C THR A 281 -11.77 9.17 -15.16
N TRP A 282 -11.74 10.50 -15.04
CA TRP A 282 -12.00 11.25 -13.82
C TRP A 282 -12.86 12.48 -14.14
N SER A 283 -13.75 12.86 -13.23
CA SER A 283 -14.73 13.93 -13.42
C SER A 283 -15.56 13.76 -14.70
N GLY A 284 -16.03 12.54 -14.98
CA GLY A 284 -16.84 12.22 -16.16
C GLY A 284 -16.12 12.23 -17.51
N LYS A 285 -14.78 12.37 -17.56
CA LYS A 285 -14.02 12.40 -18.82
C LYS A 285 -12.62 11.81 -18.70
N LYS A 286 -12.06 11.35 -19.83
CA LYS A 286 -10.65 10.93 -19.94
C LYS A 286 -9.72 12.09 -19.56
N SER A 287 -9.05 11.99 -18.41
CA SER A 287 -8.22 13.08 -17.88
C SER A 287 -7.03 12.66 -16.99
N GLN A 288 -7.01 11.44 -16.45
CA GLN A 288 -5.88 10.91 -15.67
C GLN A 288 -4.78 10.33 -16.57
N VAL A 289 -4.18 11.18 -17.39
CA VAL A 289 -3.12 10.79 -18.32
C VAL A 289 -1.79 10.46 -17.61
N ALA A 290 -1.59 10.99 -16.40
CA ALA A 290 -0.36 10.84 -15.63
C ALA A 290 -0.30 9.53 -14.84
N ASP A 291 -1.44 8.88 -14.68
CA ASP A 291 -1.63 7.75 -13.77
C ASP A 291 -2.86 6.94 -14.20
N PRO A 292 -2.94 6.39 -15.42
CA PRO A 292 -4.04 5.51 -15.79
C PRO A 292 -3.98 4.19 -15.00
N HIS A 293 -5.08 3.83 -14.35
CA HIS A 293 -5.20 2.63 -13.54
C HIS A 293 -6.66 2.21 -13.36
N LEU A 294 -6.88 0.97 -12.94
CA LEU A 294 -8.09 0.58 -12.22
C LEU A 294 -7.81 0.73 -10.72
N HIS A 295 -8.65 1.49 -10.02
CA HIS A 295 -8.67 1.48 -8.55
C HIS A 295 -9.74 0.49 -8.06
N PHE A 296 -9.33 -0.47 -7.21
CA PHE A 296 -10.18 -1.52 -6.66
C PHE A 296 -10.11 -1.57 -5.14
N SER A 297 -11.24 -1.38 -4.46
CA SER A 297 -11.32 -1.37 -2.99
C SER A 297 -12.53 -2.14 -2.48
N ALA A 298 -12.51 -2.50 -1.19
CA ALA A 298 -13.62 -3.19 -0.54
C ALA A 298 -13.96 -2.61 0.82
N ARG A 299 -15.24 -2.69 1.18
CA ARG A 299 -15.78 -2.30 2.47
C ARG A 299 -16.73 -3.37 2.99
N ILE A 300 -16.73 -3.58 4.31
CA ILE A 300 -17.74 -4.37 5.01
C ILE A 300 -18.43 -3.47 6.04
N HIS A 301 -19.73 -3.27 5.88
CA HIS A 301 -20.49 -2.25 6.60
C HIS A 301 -19.83 -0.86 6.46
N GLU A 302 -19.32 -0.28 7.55
CA GLU A 302 -18.66 1.03 7.55
C GLU A 302 -17.12 0.93 7.55
N THR A 303 -16.55 -0.28 7.51
CA THR A 303 -15.10 -0.50 7.63
C THR A 303 -14.47 -0.80 6.27
N GLU A 304 -13.56 0.05 5.82
CA GLU A 304 -12.69 -0.26 4.68
C GLU A 304 -11.66 -1.31 5.08
N ILE A 305 -11.49 -2.32 4.24
CA ILE A 305 -10.62 -3.47 4.52
C ILE A 305 -9.52 -3.59 3.48
N SER A 306 -8.37 -4.12 3.88
CA SER A 306 -7.28 -4.37 2.94
C SER A 306 -7.61 -5.56 2.04
N LEU A 307 -7.56 -5.32 0.73
CA LEU A 307 -7.76 -6.36 -0.28
C LEU A 307 -6.48 -7.09 -0.67
N PHE A 308 -5.31 -6.50 -0.41
CA PHE A 308 -4.02 -7.00 -0.90
C PHE A 308 -3.81 -8.51 -0.72
N PRO A 309 -3.99 -9.13 0.46
CA PRO A 309 -3.79 -10.57 0.60
C PRO A 309 -4.77 -11.41 -0.24
N ALA A 310 -6.05 -11.01 -0.31
CA ALA A 310 -7.06 -11.70 -1.11
C ALA A 310 -6.84 -11.53 -2.62
N VAL A 311 -6.31 -10.37 -3.04
CA VAL A 311 -5.96 -10.08 -4.44
C VAL A 311 -4.74 -10.88 -4.89
N ILE A 312 -3.73 -11.07 -4.04
CA ILE A 312 -2.58 -11.94 -4.35
C ILE A 312 -3.05 -13.40 -4.48
N GLU A 313 -3.92 -13.87 -3.59
CA GLU A 313 -4.51 -15.21 -3.67
C GLU A 313 -5.34 -15.37 -4.97
N SER A 314 -6.18 -14.39 -5.32
CA SER A 314 -6.96 -14.45 -6.56
C SER A 314 -6.09 -14.36 -7.82
N TYR A 315 -4.99 -13.60 -7.77
CA TYR A 315 -4.03 -13.54 -8.87
C TYR A 315 -3.43 -14.92 -9.17
N PHE A 316 -2.91 -15.62 -8.16
CA PHE A 316 -2.34 -16.96 -8.36
C PHE A 316 -3.37 -18.02 -8.76
N ASN A 317 -4.65 -17.83 -8.40
CA ASN A 317 -5.74 -18.67 -8.87
C ASN A 317 -6.12 -18.39 -10.33
N THR A 318 -5.81 -17.20 -10.86
CA THR A 318 -6.21 -16.75 -12.20
C THR A 318 -5.10 -16.96 -13.23
N TYR A 319 -3.86 -16.65 -12.86
CA TYR A 319 -2.72 -16.64 -13.77
C TYR A 319 -1.73 -17.75 -13.45
N PRO A 320 -0.89 -18.21 -14.41
CA PRO A 320 0.05 -19.30 -14.19
C PRO A 320 1.39 -18.87 -13.57
N ASP A 321 1.64 -17.56 -13.35
CA ASP A 321 2.91 -17.04 -12.84
C ASP A 321 3.29 -17.73 -11.52
N ALA A 322 4.53 -18.21 -11.40
CA ALA A 322 4.99 -19.01 -10.26
C ALA A 322 5.47 -18.17 -9.07
N VAL A 323 5.92 -16.95 -9.35
CA VAL A 323 6.47 -16.03 -8.36
C VAL A 323 6.20 -14.60 -8.80
N LEU A 324 5.98 -13.74 -7.82
CA LEU A 324 5.80 -12.30 -7.96
C LEU A 324 6.96 -11.61 -7.26
N ALA A 325 7.85 -11.01 -8.04
CA ALA A 325 8.83 -10.06 -7.54
C ALA A 325 8.10 -8.82 -7.02
N ILE A 326 8.48 -8.35 -5.83
CA ILE A 326 7.89 -7.15 -5.24
C ILE A 326 9.00 -6.27 -4.64
N ALA A 327 9.39 -5.25 -5.39
CA ALA A 327 10.50 -4.34 -5.11
C ALA A 327 10.12 -3.18 -4.16
N GLY A 328 8.82 -2.84 -4.06
CA GLY A 328 8.30 -1.87 -3.07
C GLY A 328 7.73 -0.56 -3.62
N GLY A 329 7.48 -0.44 -4.93
CA GLY A 329 6.83 0.74 -5.53
C GLY A 329 7.76 1.93 -5.70
N TYR A 330 7.96 2.69 -4.61
CA TYR A 330 8.75 3.93 -4.58
C TYR A 330 9.68 4.01 -3.37
N ARG A 331 10.81 4.71 -3.53
CA ARG A 331 11.65 5.22 -2.45
C ARG A 331 11.99 6.68 -2.70
N PHE A 332 12.22 7.43 -1.63
CA PHE A 332 12.52 8.86 -1.67
C PHE A 332 13.76 9.16 -0.84
N ALA A 333 14.63 10.04 -1.33
CA ALA A 333 15.85 10.40 -0.64
C ALA A 333 16.31 11.81 -1.00
N LEU A 334 17.22 12.35 -0.19
CA LEU A 334 18.10 13.43 -0.59
C LEU A 334 19.46 12.87 -1.05
N PRO A 335 20.26 13.65 -1.80
CA PRO A 335 21.59 13.23 -2.24
C PRO A 335 22.45 12.78 -1.05
N GLY A 336 23.04 11.59 -1.18
CA GLY A 336 23.92 11.00 -0.16
C GLY A 336 23.19 10.36 1.03
N GLN A 337 21.87 10.43 1.12
CA GLN A 337 21.11 9.70 2.14
C GLN A 337 21.03 8.20 1.81
N GLU A 338 20.99 7.38 2.85
CA GLU A 338 20.83 5.93 2.72
C GLU A 338 19.43 5.58 2.21
N ILE A 339 19.39 4.77 1.15
CA ILE A 339 18.19 4.14 0.61
C ILE A 339 18.24 2.66 0.94
N LEU A 340 17.13 2.11 1.43
CA LEU A 340 16.97 0.69 1.73
C LEU A 340 16.01 0.05 0.71
N VAL A 341 16.48 -0.92 -0.05
CA VAL A 341 15.62 -1.73 -0.91
C VAL A 341 15.43 -3.11 -0.29
N ASP A 342 14.22 -3.63 -0.36
CA ASP A 342 13.82 -4.83 0.37
C ASP A 342 12.87 -5.70 -0.46
N GLY A 343 13.42 -6.81 -0.95
CA GLY A 343 12.71 -7.78 -1.79
C GLY A 343 11.98 -8.87 -1.00
N THR A 344 12.08 -8.90 0.34
CA THR A 344 11.47 -9.95 1.18
C THR A 344 9.94 -9.99 1.15
N ARG A 345 9.31 -8.95 0.58
CA ARG A 345 7.86 -8.91 0.35
C ARG A 345 7.43 -9.64 -0.93
N SER A 346 8.36 -10.14 -1.74
CA SER A 346 8.07 -10.98 -2.91
C SER A 346 7.39 -12.28 -2.51
N VAL A 347 6.52 -12.81 -3.36
CA VAL A 347 5.64 -13.94 -3.03
C VAL A 347 5.78 -15.03 -4.07
N ALA A 348 6.06 -16.27 -3.64
CA ALA A 348 5.96 -17.45 -4.49
C ALA A 348 4.65 -18.20 -4.24
N ARG A 349 4.27 -19.07 -5.17
CA ARG A 349 3.19 -20.04 -4.93
C ARG A 349 3.48 -20.92 -3.73
N LYS A 350 2.42 -21.52 -3.17
CA LYS A 350 2.49 -22.32 -1.93
C LYS A 350 3.38 -23.56 -2.06
N GLU A 351 3.46 -24.12 -3.26
CA GLU A 351 4.24 -25.30 -3.64
C GLU A 351 5.71 -24.99 -3.96
N ASP A 352 6.11 -23.72 -3.96
CA ASP A 352 7.47 -23.28 -4.26
C ASP A 352 7.99 -22.32 -3.17
N SER A 353 9.24 -21.92 -3.27
CA SER A 353 9.85 -20.95 -2.35
C SER A 353 10.91 -20.14 -3.05
N ILE A 354 11.08 -18.88 -2.64
CA ILE A 354 12.11 -18.01 -3.20
C ILE A 354 13.47 -18.47 -2.67
N LEU A 355 14.39 -18.78 -3.60
CA LEU A 355 15.74 -19.23 -3.33
C LEU A 355 16.74 -18.06 -3.32
N HIS A 356 16.63 -17.15 -4.28
CA HIS A 356 17.58 -16.06 -4.47
C HIS A 356 16.90 -14.72 -4.72
N TYR A 357 17.57 -13.68 -4.23
CA TYR A 357 17.27 -12.28 -4.49
C TYR A 357 18.52 -11.62 -5.08
N GLU A 358 18.33 -10.90 -6.17
CA GLU A 358 19.38 -10.14 -6.84
C GLU A 358 18.86 -8.75 -7.16
N TRP A 359 19.55 -7.72 -6.67
CA TRP A 359 19.26 -6.33 -6.98
C TRP A 359 20.28 -5.81 -7.99
N GLU A 360 19.81 -5.18 -9.06
CA GLU A 360 20.61 -4.28 -9.88
C GLU A 360 20.31 -2.85 -9.44
N LEU A 361 21.32 -2.19 -8.88
CA LEU A 361 21.22 -0.84 -8.35
C LEU A 361 21.47 0.21 -9.44
N PRO A 362 20.97 1.44 -9.26
CA PRO A 362 21.32 2.56 -10.13
C PRO A 362 22.84 2.68 -10.31
N GLY A 363 23.31 2.65 -11.56
CA GLY A 363 24.74 2.61 -11.90
C GLY A 363 25.27 1.20 -12.22
N GLY A 364 24.42 0.17 -12.26
CA GLY A 364 24.73 -1.17 -12.78
C GLY A 364 25.40 -2.11 -11.78
N THR A 365 25.46 -1.74 -10.49
CA THR A 365 26.01 -2.64 -9.46
C THR A 365 24.99 -3.70 -9.07
N THR A 366 25.38 -4.98 -9.16
CA THR A 366 24.53 -6.10 -8.76
C THR A 366 24.84 -6.58 -7.34
N VAL A 367 23.82 -6.82 -6.52
CA VAL A 367 23.93 -7.30 -5.13
C VAL A 367 22.99 -8.47 -4.88
N LYS A 368 23.54 -9.61 -4.46
CA LYS A 368 22.78 -10.85 -4.20
C LYS A 368 22.32 -10.98 -2.75
N ARG A 369 21.43 -10.08 -2.31
CA ARG A 369 20.83 -10.08 -0.96
C ARG A 369 19.39 -9.60 -1.02
N PRO A 370 18.49 -10.06 -0.13
CA PRO A 370 17.11 -9.58 -0.12
C PRO A 370 16.99 -8.11 0.30
N LEU A 371 17.84 -7.67 1.25
CA LEU A 371 17.91 -6.29 1.73
C LEU A 371 19.24 -5.67 1.30
N VAL A 372 19.19 -4.48 0.72
CA VAL A 372 20.37 -3.73 0.26
C VAL A 372 20.25 -2.27 0.66
N LYS A 373 21.33 -1.73 1.24
CA LYS A 373 21.48 -0.32 1.55
C LYS A 373 22.50 0.30 0.61
N PHE A 374 22.20 1.47 0.06
CA PHE A 374 23.11 2.21 -0.80
C PHE A 374 22.78 3.70 -0.80
N VAL A 375 23.59 4.51 -1.48
CA VAL A 375 23.41 5.96 -1.58
C VAL A 375 23.46 6.38 -3.04
N ILE A 376 22.74 7.46 -3.38
CA ILE A 376 22.82 8.12 -4.67
C ILE A 376 23.23 9.57 -4.43
N GLY A 377 24.35 9.99 -5.04
CA GLY A 377 24.93 11.31 -4.80
C GLY A 377 24.32 12.46 -5.60
N LYS A 378 23.42 12.19 -6.55
CA LYS A 378 22.85 13.20 -7.45
C LYS A 378 21.33 13.15 -7.45
N PRO A 379 20.62 14.30 -7.44
CA PRO A 379 19.19 14.35 -7.70
C PRO A 379 18.85 13.66 -9.03
N GLY A 380 17.65 13.10 -9.13
CA GLY A 380 17.19 12.37 -10.31
C GLY A 380 16.05 11.39 -10.01
N LEU A 381 15.52 10.81 -11.09
CA LEU A 381 14.61 9.66 -11.04
C LEU A 381 15.39 8.43 -11.50
N TYR A 382 15.51 7.44 -10.63
CA TYR A 382 16.26 6.21 -10.89
C TYR A 382 15.34 4.99 -10.77
N SER A 383 15.80 3.87 -11.32
CA SER A 383 15.15 2.58 -11.18
C SER A 383 16.13 1.59 -10.55
N ALA A 384 15.66 0.78 -9.60
CA ALA A 384 16.36 -0.40 -9.11
C ALA A 384 15.56 -1.65 -9.51
N LEU A 385 16.24 -2.63 -10.10
CA LEU A 385 15.64 -3.88 -10.55
C LEU A 385 15.83 -4.94 -9.46
N LEU A 386 14.73 -5.55 -9.02
CA LEU A 386 14.73 -6.77 -8.21
C LEU A 386 14.47 -7.96 -9.12
N LYS A 387 15.35 -8.95 -9.07
CA LYS A 387 15.15 -10.27 -9.66
C LYS A 387 15.01 -11.29 -8.53
N VAL A 388 13.96 -12.09 -8.59
CA VAL A 388 13.75 -13.23 -7.70
C VAL A 388 13.84 -14.53 -8.48
N THR A 389 14.38 -15.56 -7.85
CA THR A 389 14.43 -16.90 -8.42
C THR A 389 13.97 -17.90 -7.38
N THR A 390 13.07 -18.80 -7.77
CA THR A 390 12.53 -19.82 -6.88
C THR A 390 13.35 -21.12 -6.91
N LEU A 391 13.03 -22.05 -6.01
CA LEU A 391 13.66 -23.37 -5.97
C LEU A 391 13.39 -24.18 -7.23
N SER A 392 12.21 -24.03 -7.84
CA SER A 392 11.90 -24.68 -9.13
C SER A 392 12.61 -24.04 -10.32
N GLY A 393 13.31 -22.92 -10.13
CA GLY A 393 14.01 -22.18 -11.18
C GLY A 393 13.16 -21.11 -11.87
N ALA A 394 11.93 -20.87 -11.42
CA ALA A 394 11.11 -19.77 -11.93
C ALA A 394 11.74 -18.41 -11.59
N VAL A 395 11.64 -17.46 -12.51
CA VAL A 395 12.21 -16.12 -12.38
C VAL A 395 11.14 -15.08 -12.61
N ASP A 396 11.13 -14.05 -11.76
CA ASP A 396 10.34 -12.85 -11.98
C ASP A 396 11.15 -11.60 -11.64
N ARG A 397 10.74 -10.46 -12.21
CA ARG A 397 11.40 -9.17 -12.00
C ARG A 397 10.40 -8.09 -11.67
N ASP A 398 10.87 -7.15 -10.86
CA ASP A 398 10.10 -5.96 -10.53
C ASP A 398 11.03 -4.77 -10.34
N PHE A 399 10.47 -3.57 -10.53
CA PHE A 399 11.21 -2.32 -10.58
C PHE A 399 10.72 -1.37 -9.50
N LEU A 400 11.68 -0.76 -8.82
CA LEU A 400 11.45 0.24 -7.80
C LEU A 400 11.88 1.59 -8.33
N GLN A 401 10.96 2.55 -8.35
CA GLN A 401 11.30 3.93 -8.68
C GLN A 401 11.91 4.63 -7.47
N ILE A 402 13.03 5.33 -7.67
CA ILE A 402 13.75 6.03 -6.62
C ILE A 402 13.86 7.49 -7.00
N ARG A 403 13.29 8.36 -6.17
CA ARG A 403 13.40 9.82 -6.34
C ARG A 403 14.42 10.38 -5.38
N VAL A 404 15.48 10.92 -5.95
CA VAL A 404 16.47 11.69 -5.22
C VAL A 404 16.17 13.16 -5.49
N PHE A 405 15.70 13.86 -4.47
CA PHE A 405 15.21 15.21 -4.63
C PHE A 405 16.32 16.27 -4.60
N ASP A 406 16.07 17.47 -5.16
CA ASP A 406 16.87 18.67 -4.92
C ASP A 406 16.07 19.66 -4.06
N LEU A 407 16.55 19.93 -2.84
CA LEU A 407 15.90 20.86 -1.89
C LEU A 407 15.63 22.25 -2.50
N ARG A 408 16.45 22.70 -3.47
CA ARG A 408 16.30 24.00 -4.13
C ARG A 408 15.15 24.02 -5.13
N ARG A 409 14.76 22.87 -5.67
CA ARG A 409 13.80 22.74 -6.79
C ARG A 409 12.45 22.17 -6.37
N LYS A 410 12.36 21.58 -5.18
CA LYS A 410 11.12 21.00 -4.62
C LYS A 410 10.44 20.04 -5.61
N LYS A 411 9.18 20.28 -5.99
CA LYS A 411 8.39 19.46 -6.92
C LYS A 411 8.80 19.55 -8.40
N ASN A 412 9.76 20.40 -8.76
CA ASN A 412 10.28 20.47 -10.12
C ASN A 412 11.28 19.33 -10.38
N ILE A 413 10.73 18.12 -10.52
CA ILE A 413 11.42 16.87 -10.82
C ILE A 413 10.59 16.09 -11.85
N THR A 414 11.25 15.23 -12.64
CA THR A 414 10.58 14.31 -13.55
C THR A 414 9.81 13.23 -12.80
N TYR A 415 8.66 12.86 -13.36
CA TYR A 415 7.82 11.76 -12.90
C TYR A 415 7.06 11.17 -14.09
N GLY A 416 6.53 9.96 -13.95
CA GLY A 416 5.76 9.34 -15.01
C GLY A 416 5.73 7.82 -14.92
N TRP A 417 5.34 7.20 -16.03
CA TRP A 417 5.18 5.76 -16.16
C TRP A 417 5.56 5.28 -17.55
N ILE A 418 5.82 3.98 -17.63
CA ILE A 418 6.02 3.21 -18.85
C ILE A 418 5.16 1.94 -18.78
N TYR A 419 4.66 1.49 -19.93
CA TYR A 419 3.85 0.29 -20.09
C TYR A 419 4.03 -0.33 -21.48
N HIS A 420 3.64 -1.60 -21.66
CA HIS A 420 3.57 -2.24 -22.97
C HIS A 420 2.25 -2.97 -23.25
N SER A 421 1.86 -3.09 -24.51
CA SER A 421 0.75 -3.94 -24.95
C SER A 421 1.16 -4.78 -26.17
N PRO A 422 0.77 -6.07 -26.24
CA PRO A 422 0.07 -6.83 -25.21
C PRO A 422 0.94 -7.08 -23.98
N VAL A 423 0.32 -7.35 -22.83
CA VAL A 423 1.04 -7.63 -21.56
C VAL A 423 1.32 -9.10 -21.30
N ARG A 424 0.55 -9.97 -21.96
CA ARG A 424 0.69 -11.43 -21.90
C ARG A 424 0.67 -12.00 -23.30
N ASN A 425 1.12 -13.25 -23.43
CA ASN A 425 1.05 -14.03 -24.66
C ASN A 425 1.70 -13.33 -25.85
N ILE A 426 2.82 -12.64 -25.59
CA ILE A 426 3.65 -12.04 -26.64
C ILE A 426 4.50 -13.17 -27.20
N HIS A 427 4.44 -13.40 -28.50
CA HIS A 427 5.27 -14.36 -29.20
C HIS A 427 6.34 -13.66 -30.02
N ARG A 428 7.40 -14.40 -30.36
CA ARG A 428 8.37 -13.95 -31.37
C ARG A 428 7.67 -13.37 -32.61
N GLY A 429 8.11 -12.19 -33.03
CA GLY A 429 7.58 -11.52 -34.23
C GLY A 429 6.32 -10.68 -33.99
N ASP A 430 5.69 -10.77 -32.81
CA ASP A 430 4.59 -9.90 -32.45
C ASP A 430 5.06 -8.45 -32.32
N THR A 431 4.21 -7.53 -32.77
CA THR A 431 4.44 -6.10 -32.53
C THR A 431 4.01 -5.75 -31.11
N VAL A 432 4.95 -5.21 -30.34
CA VAL A 432 4.72 -4.70 -28.98
C VAL A 432 4.67 -3.19 -29.01
N THR A 433 3.54 -2.62 -28.61
CA THR A 433 3.40 -1.18 -28.36
C THR A 433 4.00 -0.86 -27.00
N ILE A 434 4.92 0.11 -26.96
CA ILE A 434 5.52 0.64 -25.74
C ILE A 434 5.05 2.08 -25.58
N VAL A 435 4.44 2.37 -24.44
CA VAL A 435 3.86 3.67 -24.11
C VAL A 435 4.60 4.25 -22.92
N THR A 436 5.04 5.49 -23.03
CA THR A 436 5.63 6.25 -21.93
C THR A 436 4.98 7.62 -21.80
N ARG A 437 4.80 8.05 -20.55
CA ARG A 437 4.32 9.40 -20.23
C ARG A 437 5.21 9.97 -19.13
N LEU A 438 6.36 10.48 -19.53
CA LEU A 438 7.23 11.27 -18.66
C LEU A 438 6.81 12.74 -18.68
N MET A 439 6.65 13.32 -17.49
CA MET A 439 6.35 14.73 -17.26
C MET A 439 7.60 15.45 -16.77
N ASN A 440 7.75 16.73 -17.09
CA ASN A 440 8.95 17.53 -16.80
C ASN A 440 10.21 16.86 -17.36
N VAL A 441 10.27 16.65 -18.67
CA VAL A 441 11.50 16.21 -19.35
C VAL A 441 11.98 17.28 -20.33
N ILE A 442 13.29 17.38 -20.49
CA ILE A 442 13.93 18.21 -21.50
C ILE A 442 14.59 17.33 -22.55
N GLY A 443 14.46 17.73 -23.82
CA GLY A 443 15.05 17.00 -24.94
C GLY A 443 14.35 15.69 -25.27
N ALA A 444 15.10 14.81 -25.97
CA ALA A 444 14.60 13.54 -26.48
C ALA A 444 14.58 12.45 -25.41
N ILE A 445 13.58 11.57 -25.49
CA ILE A 445 13.50 10.34 -24.70
C ILE A 445 14.21 9.23 -25.46
N GLN A 446 15.09 8.49 -24.78
CA GLN A 446 15.81 7.35 -25.33
C GLN A 446 15.24 6.04 -24.80
N MET A 447 15.26 5.00 -25.62
CA MET A 447 14.79 3.66 -25.26
C MET A 447 15.81 2.60 -25.66
N ASP A 448 16.21 1.78 -24.70
CA ASP A 448 16.85 0.49 -24.90
C ASP A 448 15.79 -0.61 -24.76
N ALA A 449 15.64 -1.47 -25.77
CA ALA A 449 14.67 -2.57 -25.76
C ALA A 449 15.16 -3.78 -24.96
N GLY A 450 16.43 -3.84 -24.59
CA GLY A 450 17.02 -4.93 -23.81
C GLY A 450 17.34 -6.20 -24.61
N ASP A 451 17.12 -6.20 -25.93
CA ASP A 451 17.38 -7.34 -26.84
C ASP A 451 18.67 -7.19 -27.66
N GLY A 452 19.47 -6.16 -27.39
CA GLY A 452 20.69 -5.84 -28.12
C GLY A 452 20.49 -4.96 -29.37
N SER A 453 19.25 -4.58 -29.68
CA SER A 453 18.96 -3.56 -30.71
C SER A 453 19.58 -2.20 -30.34
N PRO A 454 19.91 -1.33 -31.31
CA PRO A 454 20.39 0.01 -31.03
C PRO A 454 19.40 0.83 -30.19
N VAL A 455 19.93 1.60 -29.23
CA VAL A 455 19.16 2.59 -28.48
C VAL A 455 18.56 3.61 -29.45
N ARG A 456 17.27 3.89 -29.29
CA ARG A 456 16.52 4.78 -30.19
C ARG A 456 15.89 5.95 -29.46
N THR A 457 15.81 7.09 -30.15
CA THR A 457 14.93 8.20 -29.75
C THR A 457 13.49 7.78 -29.97
N ILE A 458 12.64 7.95 -28.95
CA ILE A 458 11.22 7.60 -29.01
C ILE A 458 10.34 8.81 -28.70
N ASN A 459 9.09 8.72 -29.17
CA ASN A 459 8.00 9.58 -28.72
C ASN A 459 7.27 8.90 -27.56
N SER A 460 6.12 9.46 -27.16
CA SER A 460 5.30 8.94 -26.08
C SER A 460 4.69 7.56 -26.38
N GLU A 461 4.64 7.15 -27.64
CA GLU A 461 4.25 5.81 -28.09
C GLU A 461 5.20 5.35 -29.20
N THR A 462 5.60 4.08 -29.16
CA THR A 462 6.51 3.46 -30.12
C THR A 462 6.24 1.96 -30.23
N TYR A 463 6.73 1.32 -31.30
CA TYR A 463 6.51 -0.10 -31.55
C TYR A 463 7.84 -0.84 -31.61
N HIS A 464 7.90 -2.07 -31.10
CA HIS A 464 9.09 -2.92 -31.15
C HIS A 464 8.71 -4.35 -31.48
N ILE A 465 9.60 -5.09 -32.14
CA ILE A 465 9.43 -6.51 -32.46
C ILE A 465 10.64 -7.25 -31.87
N TYR A 466 10.36 -8.24 -31.03
CA TYR A 466 11.39 -9.14 -30.50
C TYR A 466 11.51 -10.37 -31.41
N ASN A 467 12.74 -10.66 -31.84
CA ASN A 467 13.01 -11.73 -32.79
C ASN A 467 13.26 -13.09 -32.12
N GLU A 468 13.48 -13.13 -30.80
CA GLU A 468 13.70 -14.36 -30.06
C GLU A 468 12.85 -14.34 -28.78
N PRO A 469 12.49 -15.52 -28.24
CA PRO A 469 11.89 -15.62 -26.91
C PRO A 469 12.86 -15.13 -25.83
N GLY A 470 12.32 -14.53 -24.78
CA GLY A 470 13.12 -14.03 -23.67
C GLY A 470 12.39 -13.09 -22.73
N ASN A 471 13.05 -12.79 -21.61
CA ASN A 471 12.60 -11.78 -20.66
C ASN A 471 13.49 -10.54 -20.81
N TYR A 472 12.95 -9.50 -21.45
CA TYR A 472 13.66 -8.29 -21.82
C TYR A 472 13.39 -7.17 -20.83
N VAL A 473 14.44 -6.46 -20.43
CA VAL A 473 14.31 -5.25 -19.59
C VAL A 473 14.35 -4.04 -20.51
N VAL A 474 13.19 -3.41 -20.70
CA VAL A 474 13.10 -2.16 -21.44
C VAL A 474 13.52 -1.02 -20.53
N THR A 475 14.47 -0.22 -20.96
CA THR A 475 14.96 0.96 -20.22
C THR A 475 14.65 2.23 -20.98
N VAL A 476 13.86 3.11 -20.38
CA VAL A 476 13.62 4.47 -20.87
C VAL A 476 14.47 5.45 -20.10
N SER A 477 15.25 6.24 -20.82
CA SER A 477 16.13 7.28 -20.28
C SER A 477 15.74 8.67 -20.80
N ALA A 478 15.77 9.66 -19.93
CA ALA A 478 15.53 11.05 -20.28
C ALA A 478 16.35 12.00 -19.38
N THR A 479 16.20 13.30 -19.63
CA THR A 479 16.81 14.35 -18.81
C THR A 479 15.71 15.16 -18.14
N GLY A 480 15.82 15.36 -16.83
CA GLY A 480 14.88 16.17 -16.06
C GLY A 480 15.07 17.68 -16.22
N PRO A 481 14.18 18.50 -15.65
CA PRO A 481 14.12 19.95 -15.87
C PRO A 481 15.40 20.71 -15.55
N ALA A 482 16.29 20.15 -14.72
CA ALA A 482 17.55 20.78 -14.35
C ALA A 482 18.76 19.87 -14.63
N GLY A 483 18.65 19.05 -15.68
CA GLY A 483 19.75 18.23 -16.19
C GLY A 483 19.98 16.93 -15.42
N GLU A 484 19.11 16.59 -14.47
CA GLU A 484 19.20 15.35 -13.71
C GLU A 484 18.85 14.11 -14.57
N PRO A 485 19.46 12.95 -14.29
CA PRO A 485 19.11 11.71 -14.98
C PRO A 485 17.71 11.23 -14.61
N VAL A 486 17.03 10.65 -15.61
CA VAL A 486 15.73 10.01 -15.48
C VAL A 486 15.85 8.62 -16.08
N THR A 487 15.51 7.59 -15.30
CA THR A 487 15.45 6.20 -15.74
C THR A 487 14.18 5.54 -15.23
N LEU A 488 13.41 4.96 -16.15
CA LEU A 488 12.30 4.04 -15.86
C LEU A 488 12.57 2.71 -16.55
N GLN A 489 12.12 1.62 -15.94
CA GLN A 489 12.27 0.27 -16.48
C GLN A 489 11.00 -0.54 -16.32
N MET A 490 10.83 -1.52 -17.21
CA MET A 490 9.80 -2.55 -17.12
C MET A 490 10.31 -3.84 -17.77
N GLU A 491 9.65 -4.97 -17.49
CA GLU A 491 9.95 -6.25 -18.12
C GLU A 491 8.93 -6.57 -19.22
N ILE A 492 9.40 -7.13 -20.33
CA ILE A 492 8.57 -7.72 -21.38
C ILE A 492 8.96 -9.19 -21.53
N LYS A 493 7.98 -10.10 -21.39
CA LYS A 493 8.17 -11.55 -21.52
C LYS A 493 7.66 -12.02 -22.88
N VAL A 494 8.55 -12.55 -23.71
CA VAL A 494 8.29 -13.03 -25.07
C VAL A 494 8.48 -14.55 -25.11
N GLN A 495 7.51 -15.26 -25.69
CA GLN A 495 7.44 -16.72 -25.79
C GLN A 495 7.85 -17.26 -27.16
#